data_AF-K1TR49-F1
#
_entry.id   AF-K1TR49-F1
#
_cell.length_a   1.000
_cell.length_b   1.000
_cell.length_c   1.000
_cell.angle_alpha   90.00
_cell.angle_beta   90.00
_cell.angle_gamma   90.00
#
_symmetry.space_group_name_H-M   'P 1'
#
loop_
_entity.id
_entity.type
_entity.pdbx_description
1 polymer ?
#
loop_
_entity_poly.entity_id
_entity_poly.type
_entity_poly.pdbx_seq_one_letter_code
_entity_poly.pdbx_strand_id
1 'polypeptide(L)'
;MTINGKTIKVINAPVLHCKNCNSVIISDEVKEKSKQTEKNDNDTTSVVDLALPASTDVPSIVKQLQHARRHNAEGLTVVFSTYQSIDAFFSRAQQQLLKETGDAFGTFDLIICDEAHRTTGVTLKDETESAFVRVHNNDFLRAVRRIYMTATPRLYTDETKKRAEENSAVLCSMDDRSMYGDEIYRIGFGEAVKQELLSDYKVLILAVGEKDITPTLQ
;
A
#
# COMPACT_ATOMS: atom_id res chain seq x y z
N MET A 1 11.84 -7.79 2.61
CA MET A 1 11.77 -7.12 1.29
C MET A 1 10.64 -6.10 1.38
N THR A 2 10.99 -4.85 1.64
CA THR A 2 10.03 -3.74 1.79
C THR A 2 10.23 -2.85 0.58
N ILE A 3 9.20 -2.73 -0.26
CA ILE A 3 9.18 -1.78 -1.35
C ILE A 3 8.56 -0.51 -0.78
N ASN A 4 9.41 0.41 -0.28
CA ASN A 4 9.08 1.74 0.27
C ASN A 4 7.63 1.95 0.73
N GLY A 5 7.36 1.93 2.04
CA GLY A 5 6.27 2.60 2.79
C GLY A 5 4.83 2.67 2.23
N LYS A 6 4.50 1.96 1.15
CA LYS A 6 3.26 2.08 0.37
C LYS A 6 2.96 0.76 -0.32
N THR A 7 3.28 -0.35 0.34
CA THR A 7 3.24 -1.67 -0.28
C THR A 7 1.88 -2.33 -0.10
N ILE A 8 1.30 -2.81 -1.19
CA ILE A 8 0.32 -3.88 -1.15
C ILE A 8 1.08 -5.19 -1.30
N LYS A 9 0.87 -6.10 -0.36
CA LYS A 9 1.33 -7.48 -0.50
C LYS A 9 0.14 -8.31 -0.88
N VAL A 10 0.18 -8.83 -2.09
CA VAL A 10 -0.85 -9.73 -2.59
C VAL A 10 -0.31 -11.14 -2.52
N ILE A 11 -1.06 -12.01 -1.89
CA ILE A 11 -0.66 -13.36 -1.56
C ILE A 11 -1.61 -14.33 -2.23
N ASN A 12 -1.03 -15.30 -2.94
CA ASN A 12 -1.70 -16.52 -3.38
C ASN A 12 -0.98 -17.71 -2.73
N ALA A 13 -1.68 -18.48 -1.90
CA ALA A 13 -1.18 -19.74 -1.37
C ALA A 13 -2.27 -20.70 -0.87
N PRO A 14 -2.13 -22.00 -1.18
CA PRO A 14 -3.00 -23.02 -0.59
C PRO A 14 -2.68 -23.33 0.88
N VAL A 15 -1.43 -23.19 1.37
CA VAL A 15 -1.05 -23.45 2.79
C VAL A 15 0.20 -22.65 3.20
N LEU A 16 0.17 -21.93 4.34
CA LEU A 16 1.31 -21.19 4.89
C LEU A 16 2.33 -22.13 5.58
N HIS A 17 3.29 -22.62 4.79
CA HIS A 17 4.61 -23.11 5.23
C HIS A 17 5.62 -22.80 4.10
N CYS A 18 6.27 -21.64 4.10
CA CYS A 18 7.17 -21.28 2.99
C CYS A 18 8.58 -21.82 3.20
N LYS A 19 8.93 -22.87 2.43
CA LYS A 19 10.32 -23.18 2.05
C LYS A 19 10.63 -22.77 0.60
N ASN A 20 9.62 -22.62 -0.26
CA ASN A 20 9.72 -22.16 -1.65
C ASN A 20 8.71 -21.03 -1.95
N CYS A 21 9.15 -19.78 -1.85
CA CYS A 21 8.34 -18.60 -2.18
C CYS A 21 8.74 -18.03 -3.55
N ASN A 22 7.76 -17.76 -4.42
CA ASN A 22 7.96 -16.91 -5.60
C ASN A 22 7.55 -15.48 -5.25
N SER A 23 8.41 -14.52 -5.54
CA SER A 23 8.06 -13.11 -5.46
C SER A 23 7.97 -12.47 -6.84
N VAL A 24 6.96 -11.63 -7.02
CA VAL A 24 6.78 -10.77 -8.19
C VAL A 24 6.71 -9.34 -7.69
N ILE A 25 7.35 -8.41 -8.39
CA ILE A 25 7.43 -7.02 -7.96
C ILE A 25 6.89 -6.10 -9.03
N ILE A 26 5.93 -5.26 -8.65
CA ILE A 26 5.21 -4.35 -9.54
C ILE A 26 5.27 -2.95 -8.95
N SER A 27 6.22 -2.15 -9.40
CA SER A 27 6.42 -0.81 -8.85
C SER A 27 6.88 0.18 -9.91
N ASP A 28 6.16 1.29 -10.02
CA ASP A 28 6.53 2.44 -10.85
C ASP A 28 7.76 3.20 -10.32
N GLU A 29 8.01 3.16 -9.01
CA GLU A 29 9.13 3.88 -8.38
C GLU A 29 10.51 3.34 -8.79
N VAL A 30 10.57 2.12 -9.35
CA VAL A 30 11.84 1.45 -9.69
C VAL A 30 12.30 1.78 -11.12
N LYS A 31 11.39 2.20 -12.01
CA LYS A 31 11.77 2.55 -13.40
C LYS A 31 12.65 3.80 -13.46
N GLU A 32 12.47 4.76 -12.56
CA GLU A 32 13.17 6.07 -12.64
C GLU A 32 14.68 6.00 -12.35
N LYS A 33 15.19 4.99 -11.64
CA LYS A 33 16.63 4.93 -11.29
C LYS A 33 17.52 4.12 -12.25
N SER A 34 16.95 3.57 -13.33
CA SER A 34 17.73 2.86 -14.35
C SER A 34 18.39 3.79 -15.40
N LYS A 35 18.13 5.10 -15.33
CA LYS A 35 18.78 6.13 -16.14
C LYS A 35 19.01 7.40 -15.32
N GLN A 36 20.13 7.51 -14.60
CA GLN A 36 20.95 8.72 -14.57
C GLN A 36 22.15 8.58 -13.63
N THR A 37 23.30 8.82 -14.23
CA THR A 37 24.58 9.17 -13.61
C THR A 37 24.47 10.56 -12.95
N GLU A 38 25.24 10.73 -11.88
CA GLU A 38 25.69 11.99 -11.25
C GLU A 38 24.83 12.64 -10.13
N LYS A 39 25.40 12.52 -8.93
CA LYS A 39 25.38 13.38 -7.73
C LYS A 39 24.47 14.61 -7.73
N ASN A 40 23.61 14.68 -6.71
CA ASN A 40 23.55 15.83 -5.79
C ASN A 40 23.07 15.36 -4.41
N ASP A 41 23.80 15.74 -3.37
CA ASP A 41 23.49 15.48 -1.97
C ASP A 41 22.29 16.32 -1.54
N ASN A 42 21.10 15.72 -1.50
CA ASN A 42 20.07 16.07 -0.53
C ASN A 42 19.11 14.87 -0.36
N ASP A 43 19.01 14.39 0.88
CA ASP A 43 18.25 13.23 1.35
C ASP A 43 18.69 11.87 0.77
N THR A 44 19.84 11.39 1.24
CA THR A 44 20.46 10.12 0.87
C THR A 44 19.75 8.92 1.52
N THR A 45 18.54 8.60 1.05
CA THR A 45 18.06 7.23 1.17
C THR A 45 18.85 6.37 0.19
N SER A 46 19.90 5.75 0.72
CA SER A 46 20.85 4.92 -0.02
C SER A 46 20.13 3.85 -0.86
N VAL A 47 20.55 3.81 -2.13
CA VAL A 47 20.11 2.87 -3.16
C VAL A 47 20.63 1.48 -2.78
N VAL A 48 19.77 0.57 -2.33
CA VAL A 48 20.10 -0.86 -2.26
C VAL A 48 18.91 -1.74 -2.68
N ASP A 49 19.15 -2.42 -3.81
CA ASP A 49 18.68 -3.75 -4.24
C ASP A 49 17.27 -4.22 -3.90
N LEU A 50 16.37 -3.97 -4.85
CA LEU A 50 15.32 -4.94 -5.13
C LEU A 50 15.99 -6.25 -5.60
N ALA A 51 15.95 -7.30 -4.77
CA ALA A 51 16.45 -8.64 -5.12
C ALA A 51 15.79 -9.27 -6.37
N LEU A 52 14.74 -8.63 -6.91
CA LEU A 52 14.05 -9.03 -8.13
C LEU A 52 13.71 -7.81 -8.97
N PRO A 53 13.78 -7.90 -10.31
CA PRO A 53 13.46 -6.77 -11.18
C PRO A 53 11.98 -6.39 -11.04
N ALA A 54 11.71 -5.12 -10.77
CA ALA A 54 10.36 -4.59 -10.83
C ALA A 54 9.85 -4.55 -12.27
N SER A 55 8.58 -4.90 -12.46
CA SER A 55 7.91 -4.78 -13.75
C SER A 55 6.76 -3.78 -13.66
N THR A 56 6.59 -2.97 -14.70
CA THR A 56 5.38 -2.17 -14.92
C THR A 56 4.84 -2.39 -16.32
N ASP A 57 5.14 -3.56 -16.89
CA ASP A 57 4.61 -3.99 -18.18
C ASP A 57 3.63 -5.14 -17.94
N VAL A 58 2.38 -4.97 -18.39
CA VAL A 58 1.28 -5.93 -18.16
C VAL A 58 1.64 -7.32 -18.71
N PRO A 59 2.05 -7.49 -19.98
CA PRO A 59 2.50 -8.78 -20.51
C PRO A 59 3.61 -9.44 -19.69
N SER A 60 4.62 -8.68 -19.25
CA SER A 60 5.70 -9.18 -18.41
C SER A 60 5.19 -9.69 -17.05
N ILE A 61 4.28 -8.94 -16.41
CA ILE A 61 3.66 -9.33 -15.13
C ILE A 61 2.86 -10.64 -15.30
N VAL A 62 2.03 -10.73 -16.34
CA VAL A 62 1.24 -11.93 -16.67
C VAL A 62 2.17 -13.14 -16.86
N LYS A 63 3.25 -12.96 -17.64
CA LYS A 63 4.24 -14.01 -17.89
C LYS A 63 4.93 -14.47 -16.61
N GLN A 64 5.31 -13.55 -15.73
CA GLN A 64 5.94 -13.87 -14.44
C GLN A 64 4.99 -14.65 -13.53
N LEU A 65 3.72 -14.24 -13.43
CA LEU A 65 2.71 -14.93 -12.63
C LEU A 65 2.39 -16.33 -13.19
N GLN A 66 2.31 -16.47 -14.51
CA GLN A 66 2.15 -17.79 -15.16
C GLN A 66 3.38 -18.69 -14.99
N HIS A 67 4.58 -18.11 -15.00
CA HIS A 67 5.81 -18.84 -14.71
C HIS A 67 5.82 -19.33 -13.26
N ALA A 68 5.49 -18.45 -12.31
CA ALA A 68 5.37 -18.79 -10.89
C ALA A 68 4.38 -19.94 -10.66
N ARG A 69 3.21 -19.88 -11.31
CA ARG A 69 2.20 -20.94 -11.26
C ARG A 69 2.72 -22.29 -11.78
N ARG A 70 3.47 -22.31 -12.87
CA ARG A 70 3.95 -23.54 -13.51
C ARG A 70 5.09 -24.20 -12.74
N HIS A 71 5.99 -23.41 -12.17
CA HIS A 71 7.23 -23.92 -11.57
C HIS A 71 7.16 -24.12 -10.05
N ASN A 72 6.13 -23.59 -9.39
CA ASN A 72 5.98 -23.69 -7.93
C ASN A 72 4.49 -23.75 -7.55
N ALA A 73 3.77 -24.72 -8.11
CA ALA A 73 2.32 -24.87 -7.91
C ALA A 73 1.93 -25.07 -6.43
N GLU A 74 2.83 -25.61 -5.61
CA GLU A 74 2.64 -25.81 -4.16
C GLU A 74 3.24 -24.68 -3.30
N GLY A 75 3.87 -23.68 -3.93
CA GLY A 75 4.56 -22.59 -3.24
C GLY A 75 3.72 -21.34 -3.05
N LEU A 76 4.17 -20.47 -2.15
CA LEU A 76 3.58 -19.14 -1.93
C LEU A 76 3.98 -18.20 -3.07
N THR A 77 3.01 -17.59 -3.75
CA THR A 77 3.26 -16.50 -4.69
C THR A 77 2.92 -15.17 -4.01
N VAL A 78 3.93 -14.32 -3.84
CA VAL A 78 3.76 -12.98 -3.24
C VAL A 78 4.04 -11.92 -4.29
N VAL A 79 3.05 -11.09 -4.56
CA VAL A 79 3.21 -9.90 -5.40
C VAL A 79 3.33 -8.68 -4.49
N PHE A 80 4.42 -7.94 -4.64
CA PHE A 80 4.58 -6.66 -3.97
C PHE A 80 4.27 -5.56 -4.97
N SER A 81 3.33 -4.68 -4.64
CA SER A 81 2.98 -3.54 -5.49
C SER A 81 2.86 -2.24 -4.71
N THR A 82 3.02 -1.10 -5.39
CA THR A 82 2.64 0.20 -4.84
C THR A 82 1.18 0.51 -5.17
N TYR A 83 0.53 1.38 -4.38
CA TYR A 83 -0.86 1.75 -4.65
C TYR A 83 -1.07 2.37 -6.05
N GLN A 84 -0.10 3.14 -6.54
CA GLN A 84 -0.16 3.79 -7.85
C GLN A 84 -0.13 2.77 -9.00
N SER A 85 0.65 1.70 -8.84
CA SER A 85 0.78 0.66 -9.87
C SER A 85 -0.42 -0.29 -9.93
N ILE A 86 -1.34 -0.24 -8.94
CA ILE A 86 -2.56 -1.07 -8.96
C ILE A 86 -3.37 -0.78 -10.24
N ASP A 87 -3.58 0.50 -10.53
CA ASP A 87 -4.50 0.94 -11.58
C ASP A 87 -3.88 0.84 -12.97
N ALA A 88 -2.64 1.29 -13.11
CA ALA A 88 -1.99 1.34 -14.40
C ALA A 88 -1.60 -0.06 -14.93
N PHE A 89 -1.31 -1.02 -14.04
CA PHE A 89 -0.67 -2.29 -14.43
C PHE A 89 -1.26 -3.53 -13.78
N PHE A 90 -1.54 -3.50 -12.47
CA PHE A 90 -1.87 -4.73 -11.75
C PHE A 90 -3.30 -5.22 -12.02
N SER A 91 -4.30 -4.34 -11.98
CA SER A 91 -5.70 -4.70 -12.27
C SER A 91 -5.84 -5.24 -13.70
N ARG A 92 -5.17 -4.62 -14.66
CA ARG A 92 -5.14 -5.05 -16.06
C ARG A 92 -4.49 -6.43 -16.22
N ALA A 93 -3.36 -6.66 -15.55
CA ALA A 93 -2.70 -7.96 -15.54
C ALA A 93 -3.60 -9.05 -14.92
N GLN A 94 -4.31 -8.73 -13.84
CA GLN A 94 -5.27 -9.64 -13.22
C GLN A 94 -6.42 -9.99 -14.16
N GLN A 95 -7.05 -8.99 -14.78
CA GLN A 95 -8.15 -9.19 -15.73
C GLN A 95 -7.72 -10.05 -16.93
N GLN A 96 -6.51 -9.81 -17.44
CA GLN A 96 -5.94 -10.64 -18.51
C GLN A 96 -5.73 -12.10 -18.06
N LEU A 97 -5.17 -12.32 -16.87
CA LEU A 97 -4.99 -13.67 -16.31
C LEU A 97 -6.32 -14.40 -16.12
N LEU A 98 -7.32 -13.73 -15.55
CA LEU A 98 -8.66 -14.30 -15.36
C LEU A 98 -9.28 -14.70 -16.70
N LYS A 99 -9.17 -13.84 -17.72
CA LYS A 99 -9.68 -14.13 -19.06
C LYS A 99 -8.96 -15.29 -19.73
N GLU A 100 -7.62 -15.35 -19.64
CA GLU A 100 -6.82 -16.42 -20.24
C GLU A 100 -6.99 -17.78 -19.56
N THR A 101 -7.42 -17.78 -18.29
CA THR A 101 -7.52 -19.00 -17.47
C THR A 101 -8.95 -19.42 -17.17
N GLY A 102 -9.95 -18.70 -17.70
CA GLY A 102 -11.36 -18.97 -17.45
C GLY A 102 -11.73 -18.84 -15.97
N ASP A 103 -11.28 -17.75 -15.32
CA ASP A 103 -11.42 -17.47 -13.89
C ASP A 103 -10.73 -18.49 -12.94
N ALA A 104 -9.97 -19.46 -13.47
CA ALA A 104 -9.29 -20.46 -12.66
C ALA A 104 -8.06 -19.90 -11.91
N PHE A 105 -7.42 -18.84 -12.43
CA PHE A 105 -6.24 -18.25 -11.82
C PHE A 105 -6.16 -16.73 -12.07
N GLY A 106 -6.12 -15.97 -10.99
CA GLY A 106 -6.05 -14.51 -11.04
C GLY A 106 -6.70 -13.85 -9.84
N THR A 107 -7.69 -14.50 -9.21
CA THR A 107 -8.20 -14.07 -7.91
C THR A 107 -7.17 -14.38 -6.83
N PHE A 108 -6.91 -13.40 -5.96
CA PHE A 108 -5.95 -13.55 -4.88
C PHE A 108 -6.60 -14.06 -3.61
N ASP A 109 -5.92 -14.96 -2.90
CA ASP A 109 -6.40 -15.47 -1.60
C ASP A 109 -6.42 -14.37 -0.54
N LEU A 110 -5.36 -13.54 -0.50
CA LEU A 110 -5.20 -12.49 0.50
C LEU A 110 -4.51 -11.25 -0.08
N ILE A 111 -5.08 -10.08 0.17
CA ILE A 111 -4.44 -8.79 -0.05
C ILE A 111 -4.14 -8.15 1.31
N ILE A 112 -2.92 -7.65 1.48
CA ILE A 112 -2.50 -6.88 2.65
C ILE A 112 -2.26 -5.44 2.19
N CYS A 113 -3.06 -4.53 2.72
CA CYS A 113 -3.00 -3.10 2.48
C CYS A 113 -2.19 -2.44 3.60
N ASP A 114 -0.90 -2.20 3.37
CA ASP A 114 -0.05 -1.46 4.30
C ASP A 114 -0.34 0.05 4.22
N GLU A 115 -0.06 0.77 5.30
CA GLU A 115 -0.40 2.18 5.48
C GLU A 115 -1.86 2.51 5.08
N ALA A 116 -2.80 1.68 5.55
CA ALA A 116 -4.22 1.75 5.19
C ALA A 116 -4.89 3.10 5.53
N HIS A 117 -4.30 3.92 6.41
CA HIS A 117 -4.79 5.29 6.60
C HIS A 117 -4.72 6.14 5.33
N ARG A 118 -3.90 5.76 4.34
CA ARG A 118 -3.79 6.44 3.04
C ARG A 118 -4.84 5.97 2.02
N THR A 119 -5.55 4.88 2.30
CA THR A 119 -6.71 4.43 1.49
C THR A 119 -7.99 5.19 1.87
N THR A 120 -7.89 6.07 2.87
CA THR A 120 -8.90 7.08 3.14
C THR A 120 -8.81 8.21 2.13
N GLY A 121 -9.94 8.84 1.82
CA GLY A 121 -9.99 9.90 0.83
C GLY A 121 -11.39 10.42 0.61
N VAL A 122 -11.47 11.57 -0.06
CA VAL A 122 -12.71 12.14 -0.57
C VAL A 122 -12.70 11.94 -2.07
N THR A 123 -13.64 11.18 -2.60
CA THR A 123 -13.88 11.07 -4.04
C THR A 123 -15.07 11.96 -4.37
N LEU A 124 -14.85 13.03 -5.13
CA LEU A 124 -15.95 13.80 -5.71
C LEU A 124 -16.66 12.93 -6.75
N LYS A 125 -18.00 12.98 -6.79
CA LYS A 125 -18.82 12.14 -7.69
C LYS A 125 -18.42 12.19 -9.18
N ASP A 126 -17.75 13.25 -9.61
CA ASP A 126 -17.36 13.50 -11.00
C ASP A 126 -15.85 13.35 -11.28
N GLU A 127 -15.04 12.95 -10.28
CA GLU A 127 -13.61 12.72 -10.45
C GLU A 127 -13.24 11.24 -10.47
N THR A 128 -12.20 10.92 -11.25
CA THR A 128 -11.59 9.59 -11.30
C THR A 128 -11.16 9.17 -9.88
N GLU A 129 -11.79 8.11 -9.34
CA GLU A 129 -11.40 7.52 -8.05
C GLU A 129 -9.88 7.34 -7.96
N SER A 130 -9.27 7.89 -6.92
CA SER A 130 -7.82 7.74 -6.70
C SER A 130 -7.46 6.26 -6.56
N ALA A 131 -6.26 5.87 -6.99
CA ALA A 131 -5.77 4.49 -6.87
C ALA A 131 -5.80 3.95 -5.43
N PHE A 132 -5.82 4.85 -4.44
CA PHE A 132 -5.93 4.52 -3.02
C PHE A 132 -7.32 4.05 -2.59
N VAL A 133 -8.39 4.51 -3.24
CA VAL A 133 -9.77 4.12 -2.93
C VAL A 133 -10.18 2.85 -3.68
N ARG A 134 -9.67 2.67 -4.90
CA ARG A 134 -10.00 1.52 -5.76
C ARG A 134 -9.62 0.16 -5.16
N VAL A 135 -8.70 0.12 -4.20
CA VAL A 135 -8.28 -1.11 -3.51
C VAL A 135 -9.44 -1.82 -2.78
N HIS A 136 -10.47 -1.07 -2.39
CA HIS A 136 -11.68 -1.60 -1.74
C HIS A 136 -12.62 -2.30 -2.73
N ASN A 137 -12.53 -1.97 -4.03
CA ASN A 137 -13.44 -2.49 -5.04
C ASN A 137 -12.99 -3.87 -5.54
N ASN A 138 -13.82 -4.89 -5.29
CA ASN A 138 -13.53 -6.26 -5.70
C ASN A 138 -13.69 -6.50 -7.21
N ASP A 139 -14.49 -5.69 -7.90
CA ASP A 139 -14.61 -5.77 -9.37
C ASP A 139 -13.35 -5.22 -10.05
N PHE A 140 -12.68 -4.28 -9.38
CA PHE A 140 -11.43 -3.71 -9.85
C PHE A 140 -10.23 -4.60 -9.54
N LEU A 141 -10.14 -5.11 -8.30
CA LEU A 141 -9.05 -5.96 -7.86
C LEU A 141 -9.61 -7.16 -7.10
N ARG A 142 -9.76 -8.32 -7.74
CA ARG A 142 -10.42 -9.49 -7.13
C ARG A 142 -9.57 -10.15 -6.04
N ALA A 143 -10.15 -10.31 -4.86
CA ALA A 143 -9.55 -11.09 -3.78
C ALA A 143 -10.60 -11.75 -2.88
N VAL A 144 -10.22 -12.86 -2.25
CA VAL A 144 -11.05 -13.59 -1.26
C VAL A 144 -11.05 -12.86 0.08
N ARG A 145 -9.88 -12.38 0.53
CA ARG A 145 -9.73 -11.65 1.80
C ARG A 145 -8.83 -10.43 1.65
N ARG A 146 -9.10 -9.40 2.47
CA ARG A 146 -8.26 -8.20 2.60
C ARG A 146 -7.95 -7.95 4.08
N ILE A 147 -6.71 -7.58 4.37
CA ILE A 147 -6.26 -7.12 5.69
C ILE A 147 -5.72 -5.71 5.53
N TYR A 148 -6.18 -4.80 6.39
CA TYR A 148 -5.73 -3.42 6.45
C TYR A 148 -4.82 -3.24 7.65
N MET A 149 -3.61 -2.74 7.42
CA MET A 149 -2.62 -2.50 8.45
C MET A 149 -2.30 -1.01 8.53
N THR A 150 -2.34 -0.44 9.73
CA THR A 150 -1.87 0.92 9.95
C THR A 150 -1.54 1.19 11.41
N ALA A 151 -0.61 2.12 11.66
CA ALA A 151 -0.33 2.65 12.99
C ALA A 151 -1.18 3.88 13.34
N THR A 152 -1.67 4.61 12.34
CA THR A 152 -2.34 5.91 12.49
C THR A 152 -3.68 5.92 11.77
N PRO A 153 -4.70 5.21 12.27
CA PRO A 153 -5.99 5.15 11.62
C PRO A 153 -6.61 6.54 11.51
N ARG A 154 -7.06 6.91 10.31
CA ARG A 154 -7.67 8.21 10.06
C ARG A 154 -9.18 8.10 10.23
N LEU A 155 -9.67 8.71 11.30
CA LEU A 155 -11.09 8.76 11.65
C LEU A 155 -11.62 10.17 11.41
N TYR A 156 -12.75 10.28 10.70
CA TYR A 156 -13.39 11.57 10.43
C TYR A 156 -14.56 11.82 11.39
N THR A 157 -14.73 13.07 11.82
CA THR A 157 -15.85 13.48 12.67
C THR A 157 -17.17 13.48 11.89
N ASP A 158 -18.30 13.37 12.61
CA ASP A 158 -19.63 13.42 12.00
C ASP A 158 -19.88 14.71 11.21
N GLU A 159 -19.33 15.84 11.67
CA GLU A 159 -19.38 17.11 10.94
C GLU A 159 -18.66 17.03 9.59
N THR A 160 -17.53 16.33 9.53
CA THR A 160 -16.77 16.16 8.29
C THR A 160 -17.50 15.24 7.32
N LYS A 161 -18.15 14.19 7.83
CA LYS A 161 -18.99 13.28 7.04
C LYS A 161 -20.18 14.01 6.42
N LYS A 162 -20.90 14.81 7.22
CA LYS A 162 -22.04 15.62 6.73
C LYS A 162 -21.63 16.60 5.63
N ARG A 163 -20.50 17.31 5.81
CA ARG A 163 -19.98 18.22 4.77
C ARG A 163 -19.61 17.48 3.48
N ALA A 164 -19.12 16.25 3.57
CA ALA A 164 -18.85 15.45 2.37
C ALA A 164 -20.15 15.07 1.65
N GLU A 165 -21.18 14.62 2.38
CA GLU A 165 -22.50 14.31 1.83
C GLU A 165 -23.16 15.52 1.16
N GLU A 166 -23.11 16.69 1.80
CA GLU A 166 -23.63 17.96 1.27
C GLU A 166 -22.96 18.35 -0.05
N ASN A 167 -21.65 18.08 -0.18
CA ASN A 167 -20.87 18.34 -1.39
C ASN A 167 -20.87 17.16 -2.37
N SER A 168 -21.74 16.15 -2.19
CA SER A 168 -21.80 14.96 -3.04
C SER A 168 -20.45 14.23 -3.19
N ALA A 169 -19.67 14.23 -2.12
CA ALA A 169 -18.36 13.61 -2.06
C ALA A 169 -18.40 12.33 -1.21
N VAL A 170 -17.85 11.24 -1.73
CA VAL A 170 -17.75 9.96 -1.01
C VAL A 170 -16.51 10.01 -0.12
N LEU A 171 -16.73 9.96 1.19
CA LEU A 171 -15.67 9.94 2.20
C LEU A 171 -15.38 8.52 2.66
N CYS A 172 -14.18 8.02 2.37
CA CYS A 172 -13.72 6.72 2.88
C CYS A 172 -13.05 6.91 4.25
N SER A 173 -13.73 6.46 5.30
CA SER A 173 -13.25 6.53 6.69
C SER A 173 -12.98 5.12 7.23
N MET A 174 -11.93 4.96 8.06
CA MET A 174 -11.54 3.63 8.56
C MET A 174 -12.49 3.03 9.60
N ASP A 175 -13.49 3.79 10.06
CA ASP A 175 -14.57 3.29 10.92
C ASP A 175 -15.70 2.61 10.13
N ASP A 176 -15.70 2.71 8.80
CA ASP A 176 -16.63 1.98 7.96
C ASP A 176 -16.25 0.50 7.86
N ARG A 177 -16.91 -0.30 8.69
CA ARG A 177 -16.75 -1.76 8.72
C ARG A 177 -17.13 -2.44 7.40
N SER A 178 -17.98 -1.82 6.58
CA SER A 178 -18.34 -2.39 5.28
C SER A 178 -17.17 -2.33 4.29
N MET A 179 -16.27 -1.35 4.44
CA MET A 179 -15.07 -1.20 3.60
C MET A 179 -13.81 -1.82 4.21
N TYR A 180 -13.60 -1.64 5.52
CA TYR A 180 -12.36 -2.02 6.20
C TYR A 180 -12.48 -3.31 7.04
N GLY A 181 -13.70 -3.77 7.30
CA GLY A 181 -13.96 -4.90 8.20
C GLY A 181 -13.82 -4.54 9.68
N ASP A 182 -13.85 -5.56 10.53
CA ASP A 182 -13.67 -5.42 11.99
C ASP A 182 -12.18 -5.35 12.38
N GLU A 183 -11.87 -4.59 13.44
CA GLU A 183 -10.54 -4.54 14.04
C GLU A 183 -10.27 -5.86 14.79
N ILE A 184 -9.35 -6.68 14.27
CA ILE A 184 -9.01 -8.00 14.85
C ILE A 184 -7.88 -7.93 15.89
N TYR A 185 -7.05 -6.88 15.83
CA TYR A 185 -5.92 -6.68 16.73
C TYR A 185 -5.50 -5.22 16.75
N ARG A 186 -5.19 -4.70 17.93
CA ARG A 186 -4.67 -3.35 18.15
C ARG A 186 -3.67 -3.39 19.30
N ILE A 187 -2.51 -2.79 19.08
CA ILE A 187 -1.55 -2.44 20.13
C ILE A 187 -1.32 -0.94 20.07
N GLY A 188 -1.66 -0.23 21.15
CA GLY A 188 -1.48 1.21 21.23
C GLY A 188 -0.03 1.60 21.50
N PHE A 189 0.39 2.82 21.13
CA PHE A 189 1.74 3.32 21.43
C PHE A 189 2.05 3.23 22.93
N GLY A 190 1.15 3.71 23.79
CA GLY A 190 1.34 3.65 25.25
C GLY A 190 1.34 2.23 25.82
N GLU A 191 0.68 1.27 25.16
CA GLU A 191 0.74 -0.14 25.54
C GLU A 191 2.09 -0.76 25.15
N ALA A 192 2.57 -0.48 23.94
CA ALA A 192 3.88 -0.91 23.48
C ALA A 192 5.03 -0.35 24.35
N VAL A 193 4.91 0.90 24.83
CA VAL A 193 5.86 1.47 25.81
C VAL A 193 5.80 0.74 27.15
N LYS A 194 4.60 0.43 27.67
CA LYS A 194 4.45 -0.33 28.93
C LYS A 194 5.00 -1.75 28.85
N GLN A 195 4.96 -2.37 27.67
CA GLN A 195 5.50 -3.70 27.41
C GLN A 195 7.00 -3.68 27.08
N GLU A 196 7.66 -2.53 27.18
CA GLU A 196 9.08 -2.35 26.84
C GLU A 196 9.41 -2.70 25.36
N LEU A 197 8.39 -2.67 24.49
CA LEU A 197 8.56 -2.87 23.04
C LEU A 197 9.00 -1.59 22.33
N LEU A 198 8.66 -0.42 22.88
CA LEU A 198 9.01 0.90 22.35
C LEU A 198 9.51 1.82 23.46
N SER A 199 10.38 2.75 23.08
CA SER A 199 10.79 3.86 23.94
C SER A 199 9.75 4.98 23.89
N ASP A 200 9.48 5.61 25.03
CA ASP A 200 8.60 6.78 25.10
C ASP A 200 9.23 8.00 24.41
N TYR A 201 8.40 8.87 23.81
CA TYR A 201 8.87 10.09 23.15
C TYR A 201 8.73 11.31 24.07
N LYS A 202 9.59 12.31 23.88
CA LYS A 202 9.50 13.61 24.55
C LYS A 202 9.44 14.71 23.52
N VAL A 203 8.35 15.47 23.52
CA VAL A 203 8.20 16.64 22.64
C VAL A 203 8.81 17.85 23.34
N LEU A 204 9.85 18.42 22.74
CA LEU A 204 10.45 19.67 23.20
C LEU A 204 9.94 20.82 22.32
N ILE A 205 9.10 21.68 22.89
CA ILE A 205 8.63 22.89 22.22
C ILE A 205 9.57 24.03 22.59
N LEU A 206 10.35 24.49 21.62
CA LEU A 206 11.22 25.65 21.76
C LEU A 206 10.49 26.87 21.21
N ALA A 207 10.01 27.73 22.09
CA ALA A 207 9.50 29.04 21.72
C ALA A 207 10.63 30.06 21.83
N VAL A 208 11.01 30.66 20.70
CA VAL A 208 11.93 31.80 20.65
C VAL A 208 11.09 33.06 20.53
N GLY A 209 11.24 34.00 21.47
CA GLY A 209 10.58 35.30 21.37
C GLY A 209 11.27 36.17 20.32
N GLU A 210 10.51 36.96 19.58
CA GLU A 210 11.07 37.89 18.57
C GLU A 210 12.14 38.83 19.15
N LYS A 211 12.07 39.15 20.45
CA LYS A 211 13.04 39.99 21.16
C LYS A 211 14.40 39.33 21.38
N ASP A 212 14.46 38.01 21.26
CA ASP A 212 15.68 37.21 21.47
C ASP A 212 16.36 36.86 20.12
N ILE A 213 15.78 37.26 19.00
CA ILE A 213 16.36 37.11 17.66
C ILE A 213 17.25 38.32 17.37
N THR A 214 18.57 38.12 17.37
CA THR A 214 19.52 39.17 16.99
C THR A 214 19.39 39.54 15.51
N PRO A 215 19.60 40.83 15.12
CA PRO A 215 19.44 41.30 13.73
C PRO A 215 20.39 40.66 12.70
N THR A 216 21.34 39.85 13.13
CA THR A 216 22.31 39.15 12.28
C THR A 216 21.75 37.93 11.54
N LEU A 217 20.49 37.56 11.81
CA LEU A 217 19.80 36.40 11.22
C LEU A 217 18.60 36.77 10.33
N GLN A 218 18.42 38.05 10.00
CA GLN A 218 17.42 38.54 9.02
C GLN A 218 18.03 38.74 7.63
#